data_AF-A0A926Q4I8-F1
#
_entry.id   AF-A0A926Q4I8-F1
#
_cell.length_a   1.000
_cell.length_b   1.000
_cell.length_c   1.000
_cell.angle_alpha   90.00
_cell.angle_beta   90.00
_cell.angle_gamma   90.00
#
_symmetry.space_group_name_H-M   'P 1'
#
loop_
_entity.id
_entity.type
_entity.pdbx_description
1 polymer ?
#
loop_
_entity_poly.entity_id
_entity_poly.type
_entity_poly.pdbx_seq_one_letter_code
_entity_poly.pdbx_strand_id
1 'polypeptide(L)'
;MDRIQFRNAKLSFLKKKEILNPFIVLKETFKKYASCEPVQDEFWELVTVAFRKNYWMRYQSPKVIYLKYLKMVRLYEAAFLIAKIRPSYMVKHHAVIENRHFEVKPGSLSFPKAVTSLEGAYTELLLLIDKIRAGSIRFDLMNLLYHGLEPTVYKYTDLLSEAVYDAYRNFSSLILSLFTIYQSGRNLKLTKSDKKILRKSADEALDSDRPQFLYHYPFVGVYEDYTASDLYHALNYLGKISSCTSYWNRNGNPGNVVYYFDELLFLLEAFWDYSRKIKPKARKAEWKIPEQTIANIRYLPTDQLKSPISYLDKEIKSKPLHIWRHQLESWKLDALGGIRFNPSKYDELRKLLFSLAEFASLLEYDPKNTVGE
;
A
#
# COMPACT_ATOMS: atom_id res chain seq x y z
N MET A 1 8.59 -12.45 5.58
CA MET A 1 7.79 -12.66 4.35
C MET A 1 6.76 -11.54 4.31
N ASP A 2 6.56 -10.84 3.19
CA ASP A 2 5.57 -9.75 3.15
C ASP A 2 4.15 -10.34 3.22
N ARG A 3 3.34 -9.94 4.21
CA ARG A 3 1.95 -10.41 4.33
C ARG A 3 1.06 -9.93 3.19
N ILE A 4 1.40 -8.77 2.60
CA ILE A 4 0.65 -8.12 1.53
C ILE A 4 0.99 -8.74 0.16
N GLN A 5 -0.06 -9.14 -0.57
CA GLN A 5 0.05 -9.61 -1.94
C GLN A 5 0.16 -8.45 -2.93
N PHE A 6 1.33 -7.80 -3.01
CA PHE A 6 1.57 -6.68 -3.93
C PHE A 6 1.41 -7.05 -5.41
N ARG A 7 1.53 -8.34 -5.74
CA ARG A 7 1.38 -8.86 -7.11
C ARG A 7 -0.06 -8.97 -7.61
N ASN A 8 -1.05 -8.64 -6.80
CA ASN A 8 -2.43 -8.57 -7.25
C ASN A 8 -2.67 -7.31 -8.12
N ALA A 9 -3.76 -7.25 -8.91
CA ALA A 9 -4.14 -6.09 -9.72
C ALA A 9 -5.09 -5.09 -9.01
N LYS A 10 -5.48 -5.37 -7.76
CA LYS A 10 -6.38 -4.54 -6.94
C LYS A 10 -5.76 -3.19 -6.64
N LEU A 11 -6.46 -2.08 -6.88
CA LEU A 11 -5.99 -0.73 -6.56
C LEU A 11 -5.83 -0.54 -5.05
N SER A 12 -4.79 0.16 -4.60
CA SER A 12 -4.49 0.33 -3.18
C SER A 12 -4.40 1.77 -2.71
N PHE A 13 -4.00 2.75 -3.53
CA PHE A 13 -3.74 4.12 -3.05
C PHE A 13 -4.59 5.21 -3.69
N LEU A 14 -5.41 4.89 -4.69
CA LEU A 14 -6.34 5.85 -5.29
C LEU A 14 -7.62 6.03 -4.46
N LYS A 15 -8.02 7.29 -4.26
CA LYS A 15 -9.34 7.63 -3.72
C LYS A 15 -10.44 7.39 -4.75
N LYS A 16 -11.69 7.24 -4.33
CA LYS A 16 -12.84 6.98 -5.20
C LYS A 16 -12.98 8.04 -6.29
N LYS A 17 -12.76 9.31 -5.94
CA LYS A 17 -12.77 10.42 -6.91
C LYS A 17 -11.70 10.27 -8.00
N GLU A 18 -10.55 9.70 -7.65
CA GLU A 18 -9.41 9.47 -8.56
C GLU A 18 -9.64 8.23 -9.40
N ILE A 19 -10.25 7.18 -8.85
CA ILE A 19 -10.66 6.01 -9.64
C ILE A 19 -11.70 6.39 -10.67
N LEU A 20 -12.70 7.18 -10.29
CA LEU A 20 -13.75 7.65 -11.19
C LEU A 20 -13.26 8.70 -12.20
N ASN A 21 -12.07 9.27 -11.98
CA ASN A 21 -11.42 10.18 -12.91
C ASN A 21 -9.88 10.16 -12.73
N PRO A 22 -9.17 9.19 -13.35
CA PRO A 22 -7.73 8.99 -13.13
C PRO A 22 -6.89 10.16 -13.63
N PHE A 23 -7.41 10.99 -14.54
CA PHE A 23 -6.74 12.21 -15.00
C PHE A 23 -6.54 13.26 -13.90
N ILE A 24 -7.28 13.17 -12.77
CA ILE A 24 -7.05 14.03 -11.60
C ILE A 24 -5.63 13.80 -11.06
N VAL A 25 -5.16 12.55 -11.02
CA VAL A 25 -3.82 12.21 -10.53
C VAL A 25 -2.75 12.84 -11.42
N LEU A 26 -2.93 12.78 -12.74
CA LEU A 26 -2.03 13.41 -13.71
C LEU A 26 -1.99 14.93 -13.51
N LYS A 27 -3.16 15.56 -13.34
CA LYS A 27 -3.25 17.00 -13.04
C LYS A 27 -2.53 17.35 -11.74
N GLU A 28 -2.77 16.63 -10.65
CA GLU A 28 -2.10 16.88 -9.37
C GLU A 28 -0.58 16.72 -9.48
N THR A 29 -0.13 15.75 -10.27
CA THR A 29 1.29 15.40 -10.46
C THR A 29 2.02 16.41 -11.34
N PHE A 30 1.43 16.80 -12.48
CA PHE A 30 2.14 17.53 -13.54
C PHE A 30 1.79 19.02 -13.64
N LYS A 31 0.72 19.51 -12.99
CA LYS A 31 0.23 20.90 -13.17
C LYS A 31 1.28 22.00 -12.99
N LYS A 32 2.32 21.76 -12.19
CA LYS A 32 3.34 22.75 -11.83
C LYS A 32 4.63 22.60 -12.62
N TYR A 33 4.72 21.64 -13.53
CA TYR A 33 5.94 21.32 -14.26
C TYR A 33 5.79 21.57 -15.76
N ALA A 34 6.85 22.11 -16.36
CA ALA A 34 6.93 22.33 -17.81
C ALA A 34 7.39 21.05 -18.57
N SER A 35 8.04 20.11 -17.87
CA SER A 35 8.48 18.81 -18.38
C SER A 35 8.11 17.69 -17.40
N CYS A 36 8.29 16.44 -17.81
CA CYS A 36 8.11 15.27 -16.94
C CYS A 36 9.36 14.94 -16.09
N GLU A 37 10.51 15.56 -16.41
CA GLU A 37 11.81 15.27 -15.79
C GLU A 37 11.77 15.37 -14.27
N PRO A 38 11.16 16.38 -13.62
CA PRO A 38 11.13 16.45 -12.17
C PRO A 38 10.44 15.25 -11.50
N VAL A 39 9.51 14.59 -12.20
CA VAL A 39 8.84 13.38 -11.69
C VAL A 39 9.68 12.14 -11.96
N GLN A 40 10.41 12.09 -13.07
CA GLN A 40 11.40 11.05 -13.35
C GLN A 40 12.57 11.12 -12.36
N ASP A 41 13.04 12.33 -12.01
CA ASP A 41 14.08 12.56 -11.01
C ASP A 41 13.63 12.07 -9.62
N GLU A 42 12.39 12.37 -9.21
CA GLU A 42 11.84 11.84 -7.95
C GLU A 42 11.79 10.31 -7.92
N PHE A 43 11.57 9.65 -9.06
CA PHE A 43 11.63 8.20 -9.18
C PHE A 43 13.08 7.69 -9.19
N TRP A 44 13.99 8.36 -9.88
CA TRP A 44 15.42 8.06 -9.84
C TRP A 44 15.99 8.19 -8.43
N GLU A 45 15.48 9.12 -7.63
CA GLU A 45 15.83 9.24 -6.22
C GLU A 45 15.39 8.02 -5.41
N LEU A 46 14.22 7.42 -5.68
CA LEU A 46 13.79 6.14 -5.08
C LEU A 46 14.73 5.00 -5.45
N VAL A 47 15.15 4.94 -6.72
CA VAL A 47 16.15 3.98 -7.17
C VAL A 47 17.48 4.22 -6.46
N THR A 48 17.92 5.47 -6.38
CA THR A 48 19.21 5.84 -5.78
C THR A 48 19.28 5.51 -4.30
N VAL A 49 18.21 5.78 -3.53
CA VAL A 49 18.20 5.42 -2.09
C VAL A 49 18.32 3.91 -1.89
N ALA A 50 17.72 3.11 -2.76
CA ALA A 50 17.73 1.65 -2.65
C ALA A 50 19.15 1.05 -2.84
N PHE A 51 20.01 1.67 -3.64
CA PHE A 51 21.38 1.19 -3.90
C PHE A 51 22.47 1.91 -3.11
N ARG A 52 22.16 3.02 -2.43
CA ARG A 52 23.15 3.80 -1.69
C ARG A 52 22.79 3.81 -0.21
N LYS A 53 23.61 3.10 0.56
CA LYS A 53 23.50 3.04 2.03
C LYS A 53 23.41 4.44 2.63
N ASN A 54 22.49 4.64 3.56
CA ASN A 54 22.17 5.88 4.27
C ASN A 54 21.81 7.07 3.37
N TYR A 55 21.55 6.89 2.06
CA TYR A 55 21.30 8.03 1.17
C TYR A 55 19.99 8.76 1.53
N TRP A 56 19.04 8.08 2.17
CA TRP A 56 17.83 8.69 2.71
C TRP A 56 18.13 9.80 3.73
N MET A 57 19.30 9.79 4.39
CA MET A 57 19.71 10.84 5.35
C MET A 57 20.00 12.18 4.68
N ARG A 58 20.09 12.25 3.36
CA ARG A 58 20.20 13.52 2.62
C ARG A 58 18.89 14.30 2.56
N TYR A 59 17.78 13.69 2.94
CA TYR A 59 16.47 14.33 3.00
C TYR A 59 16.18 14.81 4.41
N GLN A 60 15.30 15.81 4.53
CA GLN A 60 14.86 16.35 5.82
C GLN A 60 14.27 15.27 6.76
N SER A 61 13.63 14.26 6.17
CA SER A 61 13.12 13.09 6.90
C SER A 61 12.82 11.93 5.94
N PRO A 62 12.76 10.68 6.45
CA PRO A 62 12.30 9.51 5.70
C PRO A 62 10.93 9.68 5.02
N LYS A 63 10.06 10.52 5.60
CA LYS A 63 8.75 10.87 5.05
C LYS A 63 8.83 11.34 3.60
N VAL A 64 9.89 12.06 3.21
CA VAL A 64 10.06 12.56 1.84
C VAL A 64 10.15 11.41 0.84
N ILE A 65 10.93 10.38 1.16
CA ILE A 65 11.07 9.17 0.32
C ILE A 65 9.75 8.41 0.25
N TYR A 66 9.08 8.25 1.39
CA TYR A 66 7.78 7.57 1.44
C TYR A 66 6.71 8.28 0.59
N LEU A 67 6.66 9.62 0.63
CA LEU A 67 5.74 10.40 -0.19
C LEU A 67 6.04 10.29 -1.70
N LYS A 68 7.32 10.19 -2.08
CA LYS A 68 7.72 9.90 -3.48
C LYS A 68 7.23 8.53 -3.91
N TYR A 69 7.41 7.50 -3.07
CA TYR A 69 6.87 6.16 -3.30
C TYR A 69 5.34 6.20 -3.52
N LEU A 70 4.60 6.83 -2.63
CA LEU A 70 3.13 6.94 -2.75
C LEU A 70 2.71 7.64 -4.05
N LYS A 71 3.44 8.68 -4.46
CA LYS A 71 3.20 9.37 -5.73
C LYS A 71 3.42 8.43 -6.93
N MET A 72 4.49 7.63 -6.93
CA MET A 72 4.76 6.69 -8.02
C MET A 72 3.70 5.59 -8.10
N VAL A 73 3.29 5.02 -6.96
CA VAL A 73 2.22 4.00 -6.96
C VAL A 73 0.89 4.59 -7.43
N ARG A 74 0.50 5.78 -6.95
CA ARG A 74 -0.73 6.46 -7.42
C ARG A 74 -0.69 6.76 -8.91
N LEU A 75 0.46 7.22 -9.42
CA LEU A 75 0.63 7.51 -10.85
C LEU A 75 0.48 6.23 -11.69
N TYR A 76 1.08 5.13 -11.24
CA TYR A 76 0.94 3.83 -11.86
C TYR A 76 -0.51 3.32 -11.87
N GLU A 77 -1.21 3.39 -10.74
CA GLU A 77 -2.60 2.97 -10.63
C GLU A 77 -3.53 3.80 -11.54
N ALA A 78 -3.26 5.11 -11.66
CA ALA A 78 -3.96 5.97 -12.61
C ALA A 78 -3.67 5.56 -14.06
N ALA A 79 -2.42 5.22 -14.38
CA ALA A 79 -2.01 4.73 -15.68
C ALA A 79 -2.78 3.46 -16.07
N PHE A 80 -2.87 2.50 -15.15
CA PHE A 80 -3.63 1.26 -15.33
C PHE A 80 -5.11 1.52 -15.61
N LEU A 81 -5.74 2.47 -14.90
CA LEU A 81 -7.12 2.86 -15.14
C LEU A 81 -7.31 3.57 -16.49
N ILE A 82 -6.38 4.44 -16.89
CA ILE A 82 -6.41 5.13 -18.19
C ILE A 82 -6.29 4.11 -19.33
N ALA A 83 -5.37 3.16 -19.21
CA ALA A 83 -5.19 2.06 -20.16
C ALA A 83 -6.48 1.24 -20.33
N LYS A 84 -7.28 1.03 -19.27
CA LYS A 84 -8.58 0.33 -19.35
C LYS A 84 -9.66 1.07 -20.15
N ILE A 85 -9.64 2.42 -20.18
CA ILE A 85 -10.72 3.23 -20.78
C ILE A 85 -10.38 3.86 -22.13
N ARG A 86 -9.12 3.80 -22.57
CA ARG A 86 -8.67 4.37 -23.85
C ARG A 86 -8.14 3.38 -24.91
N PRO A 87 -8.37 2.04 -24.84
CA PRO A 87 -7.72 1.13 -25.78
C PRO A 87 -8.35 1.11 -27.19
N SER A 88 -9.62 1.48 -27.38
CA SER A 88 -10.39 1.01 -28.55
C SER A 88 -10.67 2.00 -29.68
N TYR A 89 -10.50 3.32 -29.49
CA TYR A 89 -10.82 4.31 -30.54
C TYR A 89 -9.69 5.30 -30.85
N MET A 90 -8.66 5.38 -30.00
CA MET A 90 -7.50 6.26 -30.20
C MET A 90 -6.33 5.54 -30.87
N VAL A 91 -6.25 4.21 -30.75
CA VAL A 91 -5.20 3.39 -31.35
C VAL A 91 -5.84 2.63 -32.50
N LYS A 92 -5.82 3.20 -33.71
CA LYS A 92 -6.51 2.64 -34.88
C LYS A 92 -5.93 1.28 -35.34
N HIS A 93 -4.85 0.81 -34.72
CA HIS A 93 -4.08 -0.35 -35.17
C HIS A 93 -3.80 -1.42 -34.11
N HIS A 94 -4.58 -1.53 -33.02
CA HIS A 94 -4.38 -2.57 -32.00
C HIS A 94 -5.43 -3.69 -31.98
N ALA A 95 -6.14 -3.89 -33.09
CA ALA A 95 -6.93 -5.11 -33.30
C ALA A 95 -6.08 -6.38 -33.49
N VAL A 96 -4.75 -6.33 -33.29
CA VAL A 96 -3.85 -7.49 -33.43
C VAL A 96 -2.74 -7.44 -32.38
N ILE A 97 -3.08 -7.63 -31.11
CA ILE A 97 -2.11 -8.09 -30.10
C ILE A 97 -2.71 -9.31 -29.38
N GLU A 98 -3.19 -10.27 -30.17
CA GLU A 98 -3.15 -11.67 -29.80
C GLU A 98 -2.04 -12.28 -30.65
N ASN A 99 -0.99 -12.81 -30.00
CA ASN A 99 0.07 -13.63 -30.61
C ASN A 99 1.11 -12.96 -31.53
N ARG A 100 1.81 -11.91 -31.08
CA ARG A 100 3.15 -11.63 -31.63
C ARG A 100 4.22 -11.82 -30.57
N HIS A 101 4.90 -12.95 -30.65
CA HIS A 101 6.22 -13.13 -30.06
C HIS A 101 7.14 -12.06 -30.67
N PHE A 102 7.48 -11.03 -29.87
CA PHE A 102 8.51 -10.08 -30.26
C PHE A 102 9.87 -10.76 -30.09
N GLU A 103 10.42 -11.28 -31.18
CA GLU A 103 11.84 -11.60 -31.26
C GLU A 103 12.64 -10.29 -31.21
N VAL A 104 13.17 -9.98 -30.03
CA VAL A 104 14.10 -8.87 -29.86
C VAL A 104 15.44 -9.30 -30.43
N LYS A 105 15.83 -8.75 -31.60
CA LYS A 105 17.17 -8.94 -32.13
C LYS A 105 18.21 -8.32 -31.18
N PRO A 106 19.27 -9.05 -30.78
CA PRO A 106 20.35 -8.49 -29.98
C PRO A 106 21.05 -7.39 -30.78
N GLY A 107 21.18 -6.19 -30.23
CA GLY A 107 21.92 -5.08 -30.84
C GLY A 107 21.09 -3.83 -31.21
N SER A 108 19.75 -3.87 -31.10
CA SER A 108 18.94 -2.64 -31.24
C SER A 108 18.75 -1.94 -29.88
N LEU A 109 19.77 -1.21 -29.43
CA LEU A 109 19.58 -0.10 -28.49
C LEU A 109 18.88 1.04 -29.23
N SER A 110 17.63 0.82 -29.63
CA SER A 110 16.78 1.92 -30.07
C SER A 110 16.42 2.72 -28.83
N PHE A 111 16.95 3.94 -28.73
CA PHE A 111 16.43 4.95 -27.84
C PHE A 111 14.91 5.00 -28.01
N PRO A 112 14.11 5.12 -26.93
CA PRO A 112 12.68 5.32 -27.09
C PRO A 112 12.49 6.54 -27.98
N LYS A 113 11.94 6.34 -29.19
CA LYS A 113 11.53 7.46 -30.05
C LYS A 113 10.66 8.35 -29.19
N ALA A 114 11.04 9.63 -29.09
CA ALA A 114 10.28 10.62 -28.35
C ALA A 114 8.80 10.45 -28.69
N VAL A 115 7.99 10.16 -27.67
CA VAL A 115 6.55 10.01 -27.80
C VAL A 115 5.99 11.42 -28.04
N THR A 116 6.07 11.88 -29.28
CA THR A 116 5.68 13.25 -29.66
C THR A 116 4.21 13.37 -30.03
N SER A 117 3.51 12.23 -30.19
CA SER A 117 2.07 12.21 -30.53
C SER A 117 1.24 11.55 -29.42
N LEU A 118 -0.01 12.02 -29.29
CA LEU A 118 -0.98 11.48 -28.34
C LEU A 118 -1.28 10.00 -28.57
N GLU A 119 -1.39 9.57 -29.83
CA GLU A 119 -1.60 8.16 -30.19
C GLU A 119 -0.39 7.31 -29.80
N GLY A 120 0.83 7.81 -30.01
CA GLY A 120 2.05 7.16 -29.55
C GLY A 120 2.07 6.98 -28.04
N ALA A 121 1.60 7.97 -27.28
CA ALA A 121 1.58 7.92 -25.82
C ALA A 121 0.60 6.87 -25.28
N TYR A 122 -0.58 6.75 -25.88
CA TYR A 122 -1.51 5.69 -25.51
C TYR A 122 -1.01 4.31 -25.93
N THR A 123 -0.35 4.20 -27.09
CA THR A 123 0.26 2.94 -27.55
C THR A 123 1.33 2.47 -26.58
N GLU A 124 2.29 3.34 -26.25
CA GLU A 124 3.35 3.05 -25.30
C GLU A 124 2.80 2.72 -23.92
N LEU A 125 1.78 3.45 -23.45
CA LEU A 125 1.11 3.15 -22.18
C LEU A 125 0.54 1.72 -22.15
N LEU A 126 -0.17 1.29 -23.21
CA LEU A 126 -0.74 -0.06 -23.29
C LEU A 126 0.37 -1.12 -23.28
N LEU A 127 1.39 -0.95 -24.11
CA LEU A 127 2.54 -1.86 -24.16
C LEU A 127 3.25 -1.97 -22.81
N LEU A 128 3.45 -0.85 -22.11
CA LEU A 128 4.07 -0.82 -20.81
C LEU A 128 3.21 -1.51 -19.75
N ILE A 129 1.89 -1.27 -19.72
CA ILE A 129 1.00 -1.93 -18.76
C ILE A 129 0.97 -3.45 -18.95
N ASP A 130 0.98 -3.92 -20.20
CA ASP A 130 1.03 -5.35 -20.52
C ASP A 130 2.40 -5.97 -20.15
N LYS A 131 3.49 -5.29 -20.52
CA LYS A 131 4.86 -5.73 -20.23
C LYS A 131 5.17 -5.76 -18.74
N ILE A 132 4.69 -4.75 -18.00
CA ILE A 132 5.00 -4.57 -16.58
C ILE A 132 4.33 -5.65 -15.71
N ARG A 133 3.28 -6.35 -16.19
CA ARG A 133 2.37 -7.19 -15.39
C ARG A 133 1.91 -6.45 -14.14
N ALA A 134 0.63 -6.05 -14.05
CA ALA A 134 0.23 -5.01 -13.10
C ALA A 134 0.59 -5.19 -11.61
N GLY A 135 0.87 -6.41 -11.17
CA GLY A 135 1.40 -6.72 -9.85
C GLY A 135 2.90 -6.49 -9.62
N SER A 136 3.76 -6.51 -10.65
CA SER A 136 5.22 -6.45 -10.47
C SER A 136 5.68 -5.08 -9.98
N ILE A 137 5.22 -4.01 -10.63
CA ILE A 137 5.79 -2.68 -10.36
C ILE A 137 5.49 -2.16 -8.96
N ARG A 138 4.34 -2.51 -8.36
CA ARG A 138 4.04 -2.10 -6.98
C ARG A 138 4.91 -2.84 -5.99
N PHE A 139 5.15 -4.11 -6.26
CA PHE A 139 6.11 -4.91 -5.53
C PHE A 139 7.52 -4.33 -5.68
N ASP A 140 7.93 -3.99 -6.91
CA ASP A 140 9.24 -3.39 -7.19
C ASP A 140 9.41 -2.03 -6.52
N LEU A 141 8.41 -1.15 -6.59
CA LEU A 141 8.40 0.15 -5.90
C LEU A 141 8.45 0.00 -4.38
N MET A 142 7.76 -1.00 -3.82
CA MET A 142 7.79 -1.28 -2.39
C MET A 142 9.17 -1.81 -1.97
N ASN A 143 9.79 -2.67 -2.78
CA ASN A 143 11.15 -3.16 -2.56
C ASN A 143 12.15 -1.99 -2.59
N LEU A 144 12.06 -1.11 -3.58
CA LEU A 144 12.90 0.10 -3.65
C LEU A 144 12.76 0.97 -2.39
N LEU A 145 11.52 1.16 -1.91
CA LEU A 145 11.26 1.89 -0.67
C LEU A 145 11.89 1.18 0.54
N TYR A 146 11.65 -0.12 0.71
CA TYR A 146 12.19 -0.87 1.85
C TYR A 146 13.70 -0.84 1.85
N HIS A 147 14.35 -1.26 0.76
CA HIS A 147 15.81 -1.19 0.65
C HIS A 147 16.35 0.21 0.93
N GLY A 148 15.73 1.23 0.34
CA GLY A 148 16.18 2.61 0.52
C GLY A 148 16.04 3.16 1.93
N LEU A 149 15.20 2.53 2.75
CA LEU A 149 14.99 2.87 4.16
C LEU A 149 15.63 1.86 5.13
N GLU A 150 16.35 0.87 4.61
CA GLU A 150 17.27 0.00 5.36
C GLU A 150 16.63 -0.73 6.56
N PRO A 151 15.62 -1.61 6.37
CA PRO A 151 15.02 -2.35 7.46
C PRO A 151 16.02 -3.34 8.09
N THR A 152 15.93 -3.51 9.40
CA THR A 152 16.70 -4.47 10.20
C THR A 152 15.82 -5.44 10.99
N VAL A 153 14.51 -5.16 11.11
CA VAL A 153 13.61 -5.89 12.02
C VAL A 153 13.02 -7.16 11.42
N TYR A 154 13.27 -7.43 10.15
CA TYR A 154 12.89 -8.68 9.49
C TYR A 154 13.97 -9.07 8.49
N LYS A 155 14.07 -10.38 8.21
CA LYS A 155 14.91 -10.89 7.12
C LYS A 155 14.27 -10.47 5.80
N TYR A 156 14.61 -9.28 5.37
CA TYR A 156 14.27 -8.78 4.05
C TYR A 156 15.18 -9.49 3.04
N THR A 157 14.60 -10.29 2.14
CA THR A 157 15.36 -10.90 1.04
C THR A 157 15.73 -9.81 0.06
N ASP A 158 17.02 -9.65 -0.24
CA ASP A 158 17.44 -8.76 -1.32
C ASP A 158 16.90 -9.29 -2.65
N LEU A 159 15.91 -8.60 -3.19
CA LEU A 159 15.26 -8.93 -4.45
C LEU A 159 15.61 -7.89 -5.53
N LEU A 160 16.48 -6.92 -5.23
CA LEU A 160 16.96 -5.99 -6.24
C LEU A 160 17.98 -6.71 -7.12
N SER A 161 17.50 -7.10 -8.30
CA SER A 161 18.30 -7.74 -9.34
C SER A 161 18.79 -6.72 -10.38
N GLU A 162 19.65 -7.15 -11.30
CA GLU A 162 20.11 -6.33 -12.44
C GLU A 162 18.97 -5.76 -13.29
N ALA A 163 17.76 -6.34 -13.21
CA ALA A 163 16.56 -5.88 -13.91
C ALA A 163 16.03 -4.51 -13.43
N VAL A 164 16.59 -3.91 -12.39
CA VAL A 164 16.15 -2.60 -11.87
C VAL A 164 16.40 -1.47 -12.87
N TYR A 165 17.43 -1.57 -13.73
CA TYR A 165 17.63 -0.60 -14.81
C TYR A 165 16.47 -0.64 -15.82
N ASP A 166 16.02 -1.83 -16.22
CA ASP A 166 14.89 -1.98 -17.12
C ASP A 166 13.58 -1.50 -16.47
N ALA A 167 13.39 -1.79 -15.18
CA ALA A 167 12.27 -1.27 -14.41
C ALA A 167 12.29 0.27 -14.39
N TYR A 168 13.46 0.87 -14.17
CA TYR A 168 13.63 2.32 -14.20
C TYR A 168 13.27 2.90 -15.57
N ARG A 169 13.82 2.32 -16.65
CA ARG A 169 13.55 2.78 -18.01
C ARG A 169 12.06 2.68 -18.35
N ASN A 170 11.44 1.53 -18.07
CA ASN A 170 10.02 1.30 -18.38
C ASN A 170 9.12 2.27 -17.61
N PHE A 171 9.38 2.51 -16.32
CA PHE A 171 8.59 3.43 -15.52
C PHE A 171 8.83 4.90 -15.90
N SER A 172 10.06 5.25 -16.28
CA SER A 172 10.38 6.59 -16.81
C SER A 172 9.65 6.86 -18.14
N SER A 173 9.57 5.86 -19.03
CA SER A 173 8.74 5.93 -20.24
C SER A 173 7.25 6.04 -19.91
N LEU A 174 6.76 5.36 -18.87
CA LEU A 174 5.39 5.48 -18.40
C LEU A 174 5.09 6.92 -17.93
N ILE A 175 5.99 7.53 -17.15
CA ILE A 175 5.87 8.93 -16.72
C ILE A 175 5.79 9.86 -17.94
N LEU A 176 6.68 9.69 -18.93
CA LEU A 176 6.69 10.49 -20.15
C LEU A 176 5.37 10.37 -20.93
N SER A 177 4.88 9.14 -21.14
CA SER A 177 3.62 8.89 -21.85
C SER A 177 2.43 9.55 -21.13
N LEU A 178 2.35 9.43 -19.81
CA LEU A 178 1.30 10.09 -19.01
C LEU A 178 1.38 11.61 -19.06
N PHE A 179 2.59 12.16 -19.11
CA PHE A 179 2.81 13.60 -19.25
C PHE A 179 2.35 14.09 -20.63
N THR A 180 2.70 13.39 -21.72
CA THR A 180 2.22 13.70 -23.08
C THR A 180 0.68 13.64 -23.16
N ILE A 181 0.07 12.62 -22.53
CA ILE A 181 -1.40 12.52 -22.43
C ILE A 181 -1.98 13.74 -21.68
N TYR A 182 -1.39 14.09 -20.54
CA TYR A 182 -1.82 15.26 -19.74
C TYR A 182 -1.72 16.57 -20.52
N GLN A 183 -0.57 16.84 -21.16
CA GLN A 183 -0.31 18.07 -21.90
C GLN A 183 -1.24 18.23 -23.11
N SER A 184 -1.59 17.12 -23.77
CA SER A 184 -2.44 17.18 -24.96
C SER A 184 -3.79 17.85 -24.69
N GLY A 185 -4.29 17.81 -23.44
CA GLY A 185 -5.55 18.41 -22.97
C GLY A 185 -6.83 17.83 -23.60
N ARG A 186 -6.72 17.30 -24.82
CA ARG A 186 -7.74 16.59 -25.59
C ARG A 186 -7.94 15.21 -24.95
N ASN A 187 -9.20 14.79 -24.83
CA ASN A 187 -9.61 13.46 -24.32
C ASN A 187 -9.39 13.17 -22.82
N LEU A 188 -9.07 14.19 -22.01
CA LEU A 188 -9.18 14.11 -20.53
C LEU A 188 -10.65 14.07 -20.05
N LYS A 189 -11.61 14.36 -20.94
CA LYS A 189 -13.05 14.22 -20.65
C LYS A 189 -13.47 12.77 -20.76
N LEU A 190 -14.20 12.29 -19.75
CA LEU A 190 -14.71 10.93 -19.69
C LEU A 190 -16.03 10.78 -20.46
N THR A 191 -16.08 9.81 -21.36
CA THR A 191 -17.30 9.34 -22.03
C THR A 191 -18.21 8.58 -21.06
N LYS A 192 -19.46 8.32 -21.47
CA LYS A 192 -20.37 7.45 -20.69
C LYS A 192 -19.82 6.02 -20.53
N SER A 193 -19.13 5.51 -21.56
CA SER A 193 -18.52 4.17 -21.53
C SER A 193 -17.38 4.11 -20.51
N ASP A 194 -16.49 5.10 -20.51
CA ASP A 194 -15.37 5.17 -19.56
C ASP A 194 -15.88 5.14 -18.12
N LYS A 195 -16.90 5.96 -17.83
CA LYS A 195 -17.51 6.01 -16.50
C LYS A 195 -18.08 4.66 -16.09
N LYS A 196 -18.67 3.89 -17.02
CA LYS A 196 -19.17 2.54 -16.74
C LYS A 196 -18.03 1.57 -16.42
N ILE A 197 -16.91 1.64 -17.13
CA ILE A 197 -15.72 0.82 -16.88
C ILE A 197 -15.11 1.17 -15.51
N LEU A 198 -14.84 2.45 -15.24
CA LEU A 198 -14.21 2.91 -14.00
C LEU A 198 -15.04 2.60 -12.75
N ARG A 199 -16.38 2.66 -12.85
CA ARG A 199 -17.29 2.31 -11.74
C ARG A 199 -17.08 0.89 -11.22
N LYS A 200 -16.62 -0.05 -12.05
CA LYS A 200 -16.36 -1.43 -11.62
C LYS A 200 -15.21 -1.53 -10.60
N SER A 201 -14.29 -0.58 -10.61
CA SER A 201 -13.16 -0.52 -9.68
C SER A 201 -13.38 0.44 -8.52
N ALA A 202 -14.55 1.11 -8.42
CA ALA A 202 -14.79 2.13 -7.40
C ALA A 202 -14.80 1.58 -5.97
N ASP A 203 -15.11 0.29 -5.80
CA ASP A 203 -15.09 -0.39 -4.50
C ASP A 203 -13.68 -0.71 -4.00
N GLU A 204 -12.67 -0.64 -4.87
CA GLU A 204 -11.25 -0.82 -4.55
C GLU A 204 -10.60 0.48 -4.02
N ALA A 205 -11.40 1.54 -3.85
CA ALA A 205 -10.87 2.83 -3.42
C ALA A 205 -10.24 2.80 -2.01
N LEU A 206 -9.20 3.60 -1.83
CA LEU A 206 -8.55 3.83 -0.53
C LEU A 206 -9.52 4.35 0.54
N ASP A 207 -10.57 5.07 0.13
CA ASP A 207 -11.63 5.60 0.96
C ASP A 207 -12.90 4.72 0.98
N SER A 208 -12.78 3.42 0.65
CA SER A 208 -13.87 2.43 0.79
C SER A 208 -13.81 1.67 2.13
N ASP A 209 -14.87 0.96 2.51
CA ASP A 209 -14.86 0.11 3.72
C ASP A 209 -14.52 -1.37 3.42
N ARG A 210 -13.70 -1.57 2.39
CA ARG A 210 -13.09 -2.86 2.06
C ARG A 210 -11.60 -2.81 2.38
N PRO A 211 -10.97 -3.95 2.71
CA PRO A 211 -9.52 -4.03 2.83
C PRO A 211 -8.83 -3.41 1.62
N GLN A 212 -7.72 -2.71 1.84
CA GLN A 212 -6.86 -2.10 0.82
C GLN A 212 -6.12 -3.19 0.05
N PHE A 213 -5.58 -4.16 0.78
CA PHE A 213 -4.72 -5.18 0.22
C PHE A 213 -5.41 -6.53 0.20
N LEU A 214 -4.74 -7.51 -0.41
CA LEU A 214 -4.99 -8.92 -0.16
C LEU A 214 -3.83 -9.44 0.67
N TYR A 215 -4.12 -10.35 1.59
CA TYR A 215 -3.15 -10.87 2.53
C TYR A 215 -2.93 -12.37 2.30
N HIS A 216 -1.70 -12.84 2.49
CA HIS A 216 -1.37 -14.26 2.45
C HIS A 216 -2.00 -15.04 3.61
N TYR A 217 -2.20 -14.39 4.75
CA TYR A 217 -2.75 -14.99 5.95
C TYR A 217 -4.12 -14.39 6.31
N PRO A 218 -5.05 -15.18 6.85
CA PRO A 218 -6.23 -14.65 7.52
C PRO A 218 -5.85 -14.09 8.90
N PHE A 219 -6.81 -13.46 9.61
CA PHE A 219 -6.60 -12.94 10.97
C PHE A 219 -6.10 -14.01 11.96
N VAL A 220 -6.51 -15.27 11.79
CA VAL A 220 -6.06 -16.37 12.66
C VAL A 220 -4.55 -16.64 12.50
N GLY A 221 -3.98 -16.30 11.34
CA GLY A 221 -2.54 -16.41 11.06
C GLY A 221 -1.73 -15.16 11.44
N VAL A 222 -2.21 -14.34 12.38
CA VAL A 222 -1.47 -13.14 12.85
C VAL A 222 -0.09 -13.51 13.40
N TYR A 223 0.03 -14.67 14.05
CA TYR A 223 1.26 -15.12 14.68
C TYR A 223 2.10 -16.11 13.88
N GLU A 224 1.85 -16.23 12.57
CA GLU A 224 2.68 -17.05 11.68
C GLU A 224 4.11 -16.50 11.55
N ASP A 225 4.27 -15.17 11.55
CA ASP A 225 5.58 -14.50 11.47
C ASP A 225 5.90 -13.63 12.71
N TYR A 226 5.00 -13.59 13.70
CA TYR A 226 5.04 -12.65 14.82
C TYR A 226 4.63 -13.31 16.13
N THR A 227 5.04 -12.71 17.24
CA THR A 227 4.42 -12.97 18.56
C THR A 227 3.63 -11.76 19.05
N ALA A 228 2.77 -11.97 20.06
CA ALA A 228 2.08 -10.86 20.73
C ALA A 228 3.07 -9.83 21.29
N SER A 229 4.19 -10.32 21.84
CA SER A 229 5.28 -9.49 22.37
C SER A 229 5.90 -8.58 21.31
N ASP A 230 6.14 -9.12 20.10
CA ASP A 230 6.69 -8.35 18.99
C ASP A 230 5.76 -7.21 18.55
N LEU A 231 4.45 -7.48 18.46
CA LEU A 231 3.45 -6.46 18.13
C LEU A 231 3.34 -5.39 19.23
N TYR A 232 3.40 -5.77 20.50
CA TYR A 232 3.42 -4.83 21.62
C TYR A 232 4.68 -3.97 21.61
N HIS A 233 5.83 -4.58 21.31
CA HIS A 233 7.08 -3.86 21.17
C HIS A 233 7.00 -2.84 20.02
N ALA A 234 6.49 -3.24 18.86
CA ALA A 234 6.28 -2.35 17.71
C ALA A 234 5.35 -1.17 18.07
N LEU A 235 4.19 -1.42 18.66
CA LEU A 235 3.24 -0.37 19.06
C LEU A 235 3.83 0.61 20.08
N ASN A 236 4.58 0.09 21.05
CA ASN A 236 5.27 0.93 22.05
C ASN A 236 6.41 1.73 21.42
N TYR A 237 7.19 1.12 20.54
CA TYR A 237 8.26 1.76 19.78
C TYR A 237 7.73 2.92 18.95
N LEU A 238 6.68 2.70 18.15
CA LEU A 238 6.02 3.73 17.35
C LEU A 238 5.45 4.87 18.20
N GLY A 239 4.97 4.56 19.41
CA GLY A 239 4.57 5.57 20.40
C GLY A 239 5.74 6.42 20.88
N LYS A 240 6.92 5.83 21.11
CA LYS A 240 8.13 6.53 21.57
C LYS A 240 8.75 7.45 20.53
N ILE A 241 8.62 7.15 19.23
CA ILE A 241 9.13 8.04 18.16
C ILE A 241 8.52 9.45 18.28
N SER A 242 7.27 9.55 18.74
CA SER A 242 6.53 10.82 18.87
C SER A 242 7.18 11.86 19.78
N SER A 243 8.02 11.45 20.73
CA SER A 243 8.59 12.33 21.76
C SER A 243 9.97 12.88 21.42
N CYS A 244 10.60 12.44 20.33
CA CYS A 244 11.98 12.76 20.00
C CYS A 244 12.07 13.77 18.84
N THR A 245 12.71 14.92 19.07
CA THR A 245 13.13 15.82 18.00
C THR A 245 14.33 15.23 17.26
N SER A 246 14.30 15.25 15.92
CA SER A 246 15.40 14.75 15.09
C SER A 246 15.72 13.26 15.34
N TYR A 247 14.68 12.46 15.64
CA TYR A 247 14.80 11.03 15.94
C TYR A 247 15.69 10.29 14.93
N TRP A 248 15.45 10.54 13.65
CA TRP A 248 16.12 9.88 12.53
C TRP A 248 17.61 10.23 12.38
N ASN A 249 18.07 11.34 12.95
CA ASN A 249 19.50 11.69 12.94
C ASN A 249 20.31 10.78 13.88
N ARG A 250 19.64 10.10 14.82
CA ARG A 250 20.28 9.24 15.85
C ARG A 250 19.88 7.77 15.72
N ASN A 251 18.69 7.51 15.21
CA ASN A 251 18.12 6.19 15.07
C ASN A 251 17.94 5.94 13.58
N GLY A 252 18.82 5.15 12.97
CA GLY A 252 18.73 4.79 11.55
C GLY A 252 17.55 3.85 11.26
N ASN A 253 17.57 3.24 10.07
CA ASN A 253 16.67 2.15 9.67
C ASN A 253 15.15 2.50 9.69
N PRO A 254 14.72 3.59 9.04
CA PRO A 254 13.30 3.96 8.93
C PRO A 254 12.41 2.90 8.29
N GLY A 255 12.97 1.93 7.55
CA GLY A 255 12.25 0.81 6.95
C GLY A 255 11.52 -0.03 8.00
N ASN A 256 12.05 -0.11 9.22
CA ASN A 256 11.40 -0.78 10.34
C ASN A 256 10.03 -0.18 10.66
N VAL A 257 9.91 1.16 10.61
CA VAL A 257 8.64 1.85 10.85
C VAL A 257 7.65 1.55 9.73
N VAL A 258 8.10 1.60 8.48
CA VAL A 258 7.24 1.27 7.33
C VAL A 258 6.66 -0.13 7.49
N TYR A 259 7.51 -1.08 7.85
CA TYR A 259 7.15 -2.47 8.05
C TYR A 259 6.15 -2.67 9.20
N TYR A 260 6.42 -2.08 10.38
CA TYR A 260 5.47 -2.16 11.50
C TYR A 260 4.10 -1.61 11.15
N PHE A 261 4.03 -0.51 10.39
CA PHE A 261 2.73 0.02 9.97
C PHE A 261 2.00 -0.89 8.97
N ASP A 262 2.73 -1.60 8.11
CA ASP A 262 2.12 -2.57 7.18
C ASP A 262 1.55 -3.78 7.95
N GLU A 263 2.21 -4.23 9.02
CA GLU A 263 1.70 -5.28 9.92
C GLU A 263 0.48 -4.82 10.74
N LEU A 264 0.49 -3.58 11.23
CA LEU A 264 -0.67 -3.01 11.92
C LEU A 264 -1.86 -2.81 10.97
N LEU A 265 -1.61 -2.49 9.70
CA LEU A 265 -2.65 -2.43 8.68
C LEU A 265 -3.25 -3.81 8.42
N PHE A 266 -2.40 -4.84 8.32
CA PHE A 266 -2.84 -6.23 8.23
C PHE A 266 -3.72 -6.60 9.43
N LEU A 267 -3.28 -6.33 10.66
CA LEU A 267 -4.04 -6.64 11.88
C LEU A 267 -5.45 -6.02 11.84
N LEU A 268 -5.54 -4.75 11.43
CA LEU A 268 -6.78 -4.01 11.30
C LEU A 268 -7.70 -4.58 10.21
N GLU A 269 -7.19 -4.76 8.98
CA GLU A 269 -8.01 -5.19 7.84
C GLU A 269 -8.39 -6.66 7.90
N ALA A 270 -7.49 -7.51 8.38
CA ALA A 270 -7.77 -8.93 8.57
C ALA A 270 -8.85 -9.14 9.63
N PHE A 271 -8.82 -8.36 10.73
CA PHE A 271 -9.89 -8.42 11.73
C PHE A 271 -11.22 -7.91 11.18
N TRP A 272 -11.20 -6.82 10.39
CA TRP A 272 -12.40 -6.31 9.73
C TRP A 272 -13.10 -7.39 8.89
N ASP A 273 -12.34 -8.14 8.10
CA ASP A 273 -12.89 -9.25 7.33
C ASP A 273 -13.31 -10.44 8.20
N TYR A 274 -12.50 -10.79 9.21
CA TYR A 274 -12.78 -11.87 10.14
C TYR A 274 -14.11 -11.65 10.89
N SER A 275 -14.30 -10.47 11.49
CA SER A 275 -15.51 -10.11 12.25
C SER A 275 -16.80 -10.23 11.41
N ARG A 276 -16.74 -9.87 10.12
CA ARG A 276 -17.88 -9.94 9.19
C ARG A 276 -18.26 -11.38 8.82
N LYS A 277 -17.30 -12.30 8.80
CA LYS A 277 -17.53 -13.73 8.51
C LYS A 277 -18.13 -14.48 9.71
N ILE A 278 -18.03 -13.94 10.92
CA ILE A 278 -18.58 -14.56 12.12
C ILE A 278 -20.10 -14.40 12.16
N LYS A 279 -20.81 -15.53 12.23
CA LYS A 279 -22.27 -15.60 12.43
C LYS A 279 -22.69 -14.89 13.73
N PRO A 280 -23.84 -14.18 13.79
CA PRO A 280 -24.27 -13.42 14.96
C PRO A 280 -24.32 -14.21 16.27
N LYS A 281 -24.80 -15.46 16.25
CA LYS A 281 -24.84 -16.33 17.44
C LYS A 281 -23.44 -16.59 18.01
N ALA A 282 -22.46 -16.79 17.14
CA ALA A 282 -21.08 -17.03 17.55
C ALA A 282 -20.37 -15.77 18.08
N ARG A 283 -20.78 -14.57 17.64
CA ARG A 283 -20.21 -13.33 18.20
C ARG A 283 -20.49 -13.17 19.69
N LYS A 284 -21.62 -13.72 20.14
CA LYS A 284 -22.10 -13.66 21.53
C LYS A 284 -21.75 -14.91 22.34
N ALA A 285 -21.04 -15.87 21.74
CA ALA A 285 -20.66 -17.08 22.45
C ALA A 285 -19.74 -16.72 23.62
N GLU A 286 -19.92 -17.41 24.74
CA GLU A 286 -19.05 -17.27 25.90
C GLU A 286 -17.77 -18.06 25.71
N TRP A 287 -16.63 -17.41 25.92
CA TRP A 287 -15.31 -18.01 25.78
C TRP A 287 -14.85 -18.58 27.12
N LYS A 288 -14.33 -19.81 27.11
CA LYS A 288 -13.77 -20.47 28.31
C LYS A 288 -12.26 -20.21 28.36
N ILE A 289 -11.88 -19.01 28.81
CA ILE A 289 -10.47 -18.60 28.94
C ILE A 289 -9.99 -18.93 30.36
N PRO A 290 -8.84 -19.62 30.54
CA PRO A 290 -8.27 -19.90 31.86
C PRO A 290 -7.95 -18.62 32.66
N GLU A 291 -8.15 -18.65 33.97
CA GLU A 291 -7.90 -17.50 34.86
C GLU A 291 -6.46 -16.97 34.78
N GLN A 292 -5.48 -17.88 34.61
CA GLN A 292 -4.08 -17.50 34.44
C GLN A 292 -3.85 -16.70 33.16
N THR A 293 -4.52 -17.07 32.06
CA THR A 293 -4.47 -16.34 30.80
C THR A 293 -5.15 -14.98 30.96
N ILE A 294 -6.32 -14.93 31.59
CA ILE A 294 -7.06 -13.68 31.91
C ILE A 294 -6.17 -12.72 32.70
N ALA A 295 -5.43 -13.20 33.71
CA ALA A 295 -4.56 -12.37 34.54
C ALA A 295 -3.41 -11.72 33.77
N ASN A 296 -3.02 -12.29 32.62
CA ASN A 296 -1.96 -11.77 31.76
C ASN A 296 -2.45 -10.75 30.70
N ILE A 297 -3.77 -10.61 30.54
CA ILE A 297 -4.40 -9.65 29.61
C ILE A 297 -4.29 -8.23 30.17
N ARG A 298 -3.84 -7.30 29.34
CA ARG A 298 -3.57 -5.90 29.73
C ARG A 298 -4.42 -4.87 29.00
N TYR A 299 -4.85 -5.15 27.78
CA TYR A 299 -5.43 -4.16 26.87
C TYR A 299 -6.89 -4.43 26.51
N LEU A 300 -7.35 -5.68 26.62
CA LEU A 300 -8.77 -6.02 26.59
C LEU A 300 -9.39 -5.86 27.98
N PRO A 301 -10.54 -5.17 28.10
CA PRO A 301 -11.24 -5.08 29.37
C PRO A 301 -11.66 -6.46 29.88
N THR A 302 -11.36 -6.78 31.14
CA THR A 302 -11.58 -8.10 31.74
C THR A 302 -13.05 -8.53 31.69
N ASP A 303 -13.98 -7.58 31.85
CA ASP A 303 -15.42 -7.80 31.76
C ASP A 303 -15.89 -8.20 30.35
N GLN A 304 -15.11 -7.86 29.32
CA GLN A 304 -15.39 -8.17 27.92
C GLN A 304 -14.77 -9.51 27.47
N LEU A 305 -13.92 -10.14 28.29
CA LEU A 305 -13.26 -11.42 27.95
C LEU A 305 -14.23 -12.61 27.90
N LYS A 306 -15.43 -12.49 28.45
CA LYS A 306 -16.50 -13.49 28.24
C LYS A 306 -16.93 -13.54 26.77
N SER A 307 -16.93 -12.41 26.06
CA SER A 307 -17.35 -12.34 24.66
C SER A 307 -16.49 -11.32 23.87
N PRO A 308 -15.19 -11.62 23.70
CA PRO A 308 -14.23 -10.64 23.20
C PRO A 308 -14.51 -10.23 21.75
N ILE A 309 -15.05 -11.15 20.93
CA ILE A 309 -15.49 -10.85 19.56
C ILE A 309 -16.56 -9.75 19.55
N SER A 310 -17.58 -9.83 20.42
CA SER A 310 -18.67 -8.85 20.43
C SER A 310 -18.16 -7.45 20.78
N TYR A 311 -17.25 -7.35 21.75
CA TYR A 311 -16.60 -6.10 22.11
C TYR A 311 -15.80 -5.52 20.95
N LEU A 312 -14.90 -6.30 20.36
CA LEU A 312 -14.03 -5.82 19.28
C LEU A 312 -14.78 -5.53 17.98
N ASP A 313 -15.84 -6.29 17.66
CA ASP A 313 -16.73 -5.99 16.52
C ASP A 313 -17.39 -4.63 16.69
N LYS A 314 -17.79 -4.27 17.93
CA LYS A 314 -18.35 -2.96 18.24
C LYS A 314 -17.28 -1.86 18.14
N GLU A 315 -16.10 -2.09 18.72
CA GLU A 315 -15.00 -1.11 18.69
C GLU A 315 -14.54 -0.81 17.27
N ILE A 316 -14.27 -1.83 16.44
CA ILE A 316 -13.82 -1.61 15.06
C ILE A 316 -14.89 -0.95 14.19
N LYS A 317 -16.18 -1.22 14.45
CA LYS A 317 -17.32 -0.62 13.72
C LYS A 317 -17.76 0.74 14.27
N SER A 318 -17.15 1.23 15.35
CA SER A 318 -17.41 2.59 15.83
C SER A 318 -17.07 3.66 14.77
N LYS A 319 -16.18 3.32 13.83
CA LYS A 319 -15.84 4.12 12.65
C LYS A 319 -15.78 3.25 11.39
N PRO A 320 -16.00 3.85 10.21
CA PRO A 320 -15.71 3.18 8.94
C PRO A 320 -14.23 2.78 8.82
N LEU A 321 -13.94 1.65 8.15
CA LEU A 321 -12.59 1.12 8.02
C LEU A 321 -11.62 2.14 7.38
N HIS A 322 -12.05 2.87 6.36
CA HIS A 322 -11.19 3.88 5.73
C HIS A 322 -10.76 5.00 6.69
N ILE A 323 -11.54 5.30 7.73
CA ILE A 323 -11.17 6.29 8.75
C ILE A 323 -10.04 5.73 9.62
N TRP A 324 -10.11 4.47 10.04
CA TRP A 324 -9.03 3.81 10.76
C TRP A 324 -7.74 3.75 9.94
N ARG A 325 -7.85 3.38 8.66
CA ARG A 325 -6.71 3.36 7.72
C ARG A 325 -6.08 4.74 7.56
N HIS A 326 -6.90 5.77 7.41
CA HIS A 326 -6.42 7.15 7.31
C HIS A 326 -5.70 7.61 8.59
N GLN A 327 -6.20 7.22 9.78
CA GLN A 327 -5.51 7.50 11.04
C GLN A 327 -4.17 6.76 11.13
N LEU A 328 -4.12 5.50 10.73
CA LEU A 328 -2.89 4.71 10.70
C LEU A 328 -1.84 5.31 9.74
N GLU A 329 -2.27 5.69 8.54
CA GLU A 329 -1.42 6.34 7.54
C GLU A 329 -0.92 7.71 8.03
N SER A 330 -1.78 8.49 8.69
CA SER A 330 -1.39 9.76 9.32
C SER A 330 -0.32 9.54 10.39
N TRP A 331 -0.47 8.49 11.20
CA TRP A 331 0.52 8.14 12.22
C TRP A 331 1.84 7.71 11.59
N LYS A 332 1.81 6.93 10.50
CA LYS A 332 3.00 6.56 9.70
C LYS A 332 3.74 7.79 9.19
N LEU A 333 3.01 8.74 8.61
CA LEU A 333 3.59 10.00 8.11
C LEU A 333 4.16 10.90 9.21
N ASP A 334 3.55 10.92 10.39
CA ASP A 334 4.06 11.67 11.54
C ASP A 334 5.33 11.02 12.11
N ALA A 335 5.34 9.68 12.26
CA ALA A 335 6.51 8.91 12.71
C ALA A 335 7.70 9.05 11.76
N LEU A 336 7.47 8.93 10.45
CA LEU A 336 8.51 9.11 9.43
C LEU A 336 8.96 10.58 9.29
N GLY A 337 8.18 11.54 9.80
CA GLY A 337 8.49 12.97 9.72
C GLY A 337 9.64 13.40 10.63
N GLY A 338 9.94 12.65 11.71
CA GLY A 338 11.05 12.96 12.63
C GLY A 338 10.89 14.24 13.45
N ILE A 339 9.69 14.82 13.45
CA ILE A 339 9.30 15.98 14.25
C ILE A 339 8.41 15.47 15.38
N ARG A 340 8.53 16.09 16.56
CA ARG A 340 7.66 15.79 17.70
C ARG A 340 6.20 15.97 17.31
N PHE A 341 5.36 14.98 17.61
CA PHE A 341 3.92 15.06 17.42
C PHE A 341 3.21 14.58 18.69
N ASN A 342 1.95 14.98 18.88
CA ASN A 342 1.19 14.54 20.04
C ASN A 342 0.74 13.07 19.83
N PRO A 343 1.24 12.10 20.63
CA PRO A 343 0.82 10.71 20.49
C PRO A 343 -0.66 10.51 20.82
N SER A 344 -1.25 11.38 21.64
CA SER A 344 -2.65 11.24 22.05
C SER A 344 -3.65 11.38 20.91
N LYS A 345 -3.20 11.98 19.79
CA LYS A 345 -3.93 12.02 18.51
C LYS A 345 -4.33 10.61 18.02
N TYR A 346 -3.58 9.59 18.40
CA TYR A 346 -3.74 8.21 17.92
C TYR A 346 -4.15 7.23 19.02
N ASP A 347 -4.47 7.69 20.24
CA ASP A 347 -4.69 6.80 21.39
C ASP A 347 -5.83 5.80 21.18
N GLU A 348 -6.93 6.23 20.55
CA GLU A 348 -8.06 5.35 20.26
C GLU A 348 -7.67 4.21 19.29
N LEU A 349 -6.96 4.54 18.20
CA LEU A 349 -6.44 3.56 17.26
C LEU A 349 -5.41 2.64 17.93
N ARG A 350 -4.52 3.20 18.75
CA ARG A 350 -3.51 2.43 19.49
C ARG A 350 -4.16 1.44 20.43
N LYS A 351 -5.16 1.88 21.20
CA LYS A 351 -5.94 1.01 22.09
C LYS A 351 -6.58 -0.13 21.31
N LEU A 352 -7.24 0.17 20.19
CA LEU A 352 -7.82 -0.85 19.31
C LEU A 352 -6.76 -1.85 18.83
N LEU A 353 -5.62 -1.40 18.32
CA LEU A 353 -4.55 -2.27 17.81
C LEU A 353 -3.93 -3.15 18.91
N PHE A 354 -3.72 -2.59 20.11
CA PHE A 354 -3.29 -3.39 21.27
C PHE A 354 -4.31 -4.46 21.63
N SER A 355 -5.61 -4.11 21.69
CA SER A 355 -6.68 -5.06 21.95
C SER A 355 -6.80 -6.14 20.86
N LEU A 356 -6.57 -5.80 19.59
CA LEU A 356 -6.58 -6.75 18.47
C LEU A 356 -5.41 -7.72 18.52
N ALA A 357 -4.20 -7.24 18.84
CA ALA A 357 -3.04 -8.10 19.04
C ALA A 357 -3.31 -9.07 20.20
N GLU A 358 -3.78 -8.56 21.34
CA GLU A 358 -4.12 -9.41 22.47
C GLU A 358 -5.23 -10.42 22.14
N PHE A 359 -6.26 -10.00 21.41
CA PHE A 359 -7.32 -10.89 20.96
C PHE A 359 -6.82 -12.02 20.08
N ALA A 360 -5.87 -11.77 19.18
CA ALA A 360 -5.28 -12.82 18.36
C ALA A 360 -4.66 -13.94 19.22
N SER A 361 -4.17 -13.63 20.42
CA SER A 361 -3.59 -14.63 21.35
C SER A 361 -4.66 -15.48 22.04
N LEU A 362 -5.90 -15.00 22.07
CA LEU A 362 -7.02 -15.69 22.68
C LEU A 362 -7.75 -16.61 21.71
N LEU A 363 -7.46 -16.54 20.40
CA LEU A 363 -8.20 -17.30 19.37
C LEU A 363 -8.17 -18.82 19.56
N GLU A 364 -7.20 -19.35 20.31
CA GLU A 364 -7.16 -20.77 20.71
C GLU A 364 -8.35 -21.18 21.58
N TYR A 365 -8.95 -20.23 22.31
CA TYR A 365 -10.14 -20.43 23.16
C TYR A 365 -11.44 -20.07 22.44
N ASP A 366 -11.41 -19.74 21.14
CA ASP A 366 -12.64 -19.49 20.37
C ASP A 366 -13.50 -20.76 20.41
N PRO A 367 -14.76 -20.68 20.91
CA PRO A 367 -15.68 -21.81 20.97
C PRO A 367 -15.83 -22.55 19.64
N LYS A 368 -15.60 -21.90 18.50
CA LYS A 368 -15.61 -22.55 17.18
C LYS A 368 -14.37 -23.39 16.87
N ASN A 369 -13.21 -23.01 17.38
CA ASN A 369 -11.97 -23.75 17.22
C ASN A 369 -11.91 -24.94 18.20
N THR A 370 -12.66 -24.85 19.31
CA THR A 370 -12.81 -25.94 20.28
C THR A 370 -13.90 -26.96 19.93
N VAL A 371 -14.67 -26.79 18.85
CA VAL A 371 -15.50 -27.89 18.30
C VAL A 371 -14.68 -28.63 17.25
N GLY A 372 -13.64 -29.30 17.74
CA GLY A 372 -13.03 -30.44 17.08
C GLY A 372 -13.48 -31.70 17.81
N GLU A 373 -14.75 -32.05 17.69
CA GLU A 373 -15.34 -33.39 17.85
C GLU A 373 -16.57 -33.51 16.94
#